data_AF-A0A4R3DNB2-F1
#
_entry.id   AF-A0A4R3DNB2-F1
#
_cell.length_a   1.000
_cell.length_b   1.000
_cell.length_c   1.000
_cell.angle_alpha   90.00
_cell.angle_beta   90.00
_cell.angle_gamma   90.00
#
_symmetry.space_group_name_H-M   'P 1'
#
loop_
_entity.id
_entity.type
_entity.pdbx_description
1 polymer ?
#
loop_
_entity_poly.entity_id
_entity_poly.type
_entity_poly.pdbx_seq_one_letter_code
_entity_poly.pdbx_strand_id
1 'polypeptide(L)' 'MIESEAQLLLDHPELGRPGRVDGTSKFVVTGTPYILPYRVRDGRVEILAALHASRQSPDRL' A
#
# COMPACT_ATOMS: atom_id res chain seq x y z
N MET A 1 3.88 -10.80 9.37
CA MET A 1 3.32 -9.53 9.92
C MET A 1 2.77 -8.66 8.80
N ILE A 2 3.62 -8.19 7.87
CA ILE A 2 3.16 -7.37 6.71
C ILE A 2 2.13 -8.12 5.85
N GLU A 3 2.41 -9.38 5.50
CA GLU A 3 1.49 -10.18 4.66
C GLU A 3 0.12 -10.37 5.31
N SER A 4 0.08 -10.68 6.62
CA SER A 4 -1.17 -10.89 7.36
C SER A 4 -2.04 -9.62 7.41
N GLU A 5 -1.42 -8.45 7.61
CA GLU A 5 -2.12 -7.16 7.55
C GLU A 5 -2.61 -6.84 6.12
N ALA A 6 -1.83 -7.20 5.10
CA ALA A 6 -2.22 -6.98 3.70
C ALA A 6 -3.45 -7.81 3.28
N GLN A 7 -3.74 -8.93 3.95
CA GLN A 7 -4.94 -9.73 3.67
C GLN A 7 -6.24 -8.98 3.96
N LEU A 8 -6.24 -8.01 4.88
CA LEU A 8 -7.41 -7.18 5.17
C LEU A 8 -7.90 -6.41 3.93
N LEU A 9 -7.01 -6.12 2.98
CA LEU A 9 -7.36 -5.43 1.74
C LEU A 9 -8.22 -6.28 0.80
N LEU A 10 -8.23 -7.62 0.97
CA LEU A 10 -9.09 -8.50 0.18
C LEU A 10 -10.57 -8.23 0.47
N ASP A 11 -10.90 -8.06 1.74
CA ASP A 11 -12.27 -7.83 2.19
C ASP A 11 -12.61 -6.33 2.25
N HIS A 12 -11.61 -5.49 2.55
CA HIS A 12 -11.79 -4.05 2.78
C HIS A 12 -10.75 -3.21 2.02
N PRO A 13 -10.80 -3.20 0.67
CA PRO A 13 -9.89 -2.42 -0.15
C PRO A 13 -10.03 -0.89 0.05
N GLU A 14 -11.07 -0.41 0.72
CA GLU A 14 -11.28 1.00 1.09
C GLU A 14 -10.45 1.47 2.31
N LEU A 15 -9.80 0.54 3.04
CA LEU A 15 -8.98 0.88 4.20
C LEU A 15 -7.74 1.71 3.84
N GLY A 16 -7.28 1.63 2.60
CA GLY A 16 -6.18 2.47 2.13
C GLY A 16 -6.61 3.90 1.88
N ARG A 17 -5.66 4.80 2.12
CA ARG A 17 -5.84 6.23 1.84
C ARG A 17 -5.53 6.52 0.38
N PRO A 18 -6.10 7.55 -0.23
CA PRO A 18 -5.70 7.99 -1.56
C PRO A 18 -4.18 8.16 -1.68
N GLY A 19 -3.63 7.60 -2.76
CA GLY A 19 -2.22 7.70 -3.13
C GLY A 19 -1.89 9.01 -3.82
N ARG A 20 -0.65 9.13 -4.32
CA ARG A 20 -0.21 10.30 -5.09
C ARG A 20 -0.63 10.22 -6.57
N VAL A 21 -0.82 9.00 -7.07
CA VAL A 21 -1.22 8.71 -8.45
C VAL A 21 -2.70 8.34 -8.46
N ASP A 22 -3.45 8.90 -9.39
CA ASP A 22 -4.89 8.60 -9.52
C ASP A 22 -5.11 7.09 -9.69
N GLY A 23 -6.14 6.58 -9.01
CA GLY A 23 -6.45 5.14 -9.00
C GLY A 23 -5.50 4.30 -8.13
N THR A 24 -4.57 4.92 -7.38
CA THR A 24 -3.77 4.22 -6.37
C THR A 24 -4.20 4.63 -4.96
N SER A 25 -4.15 3.65 -4.06
CA SER A 25 -4.32 3.82 -2.63
C SER A 25 -3.06 3.38 -1.91
N LYS A 26 -2.90 3.81 -0.67
CA LYS A 26 -1.79 3.43 0.21
C LYS A 26 -2.33 2.85 1.50
N PHE A 27 -1.82 1.68 1.87
CA PHE A 27 -2.13 1.03 3.13
C PHE A 27 -0.93 1.16 4.07
N VAL A 28 -1.14 1.70 5.26
CA VAL A 28 -0.10 1.80 6.31
C VAL A 28 -0.22 0.54 7.15
N VAL A 29 0.85 -0.25 7.20
CA VAL A 29 0.86 -1.51 7.95
C VAL A 29 1.12 -1.19 9.42
N THR A 30 0.09 -1.33 10.24
CA THR A 30 0.09 -1.01 11.66
C THR A 30 1.19 -1.78 12.40
N GLY A 31 1.93 -1.08 13.26
CA GLY A 31 3.05 -1.68 14.00
C GLY A 31 4.33 -1.87 13.17
N THR A 32 4.37 -1.41 11.92
CA THR A 32 5.58 -1.44 11.09
C THR A 32 5.86 -0.09 10.43
N PRO A 33 7.12 0.20 10.06
CA PRO A 33 7.45 1.36 9.25
C PRO A 33 7.20 1.10 7.76
N TYR A 34 6.20 0.30 7.37
CA TYR A 34 5.93 -0.01 5.96
C TYR A 34 4.61 0.58 5.46
N ILE A 35 4.64 1.05 4.22
CA ILE A 35 3.50 1.54 3.45
C ILE A 35 3.42 0.70 2.18
N LEU A 36 2.23 0.20 1.87
CA LEU A 36 1.95 -0.59 0.68
C LEU A 36 1.09 0.25 -0.28
N PRO A 37 1.65 0.85 -1.33
CA PRO A 37 0.86 1.36 -2.43
C PRO A 37 0.21 0.19 -3.16
N TYR A 38 -1.09 0.29 -3.42
CA TYR A 38 -1.86 -0.72 -4.13
C TYR A 38 -2.91 -0.07 -5.02
N ARG A 39 -3.54 -0.88 -5.87
CA ARG A 39 -4.74 -0.51 -6.62
C ARG A 39 -5.70 -1.68 -6.66
N VAL A 40 -6.98 -1.39 -6.90
CA VAL A 40 -7.98 -2.42 -7.18
C VAL A 40 -8.22 -2.45 -8.67
N ARG A 41 -7.99 -3.59 -9.31
CA ARG A 41 -8.20 -3.79 -10.73
C ARG A 41 -8.79 -5.18 -10.97
N ASP A 42 -9.83 -5.26 -11.80
CA ASP A 42 -10.50 -6.53 -12.14
C ASP A 42 -10.93 -7.35 -10.89
N GLY A 43 -11.37 -6.66 -9.84
CA GLY A 43 -11.77 -7.29 -8.57
C GLY A 43 -10.61 -7.82 -7.72
N ARG A 44 -9.37 -7.42 -8.00
CA ARG A 44 -8.16 -7.88 -7.30
C ARG A 44 -7.38 -6.71 -6.74
N VAL A 45 -6.76 -6.93 -5.58
CA VAL A 45 -5.80 -6.01 -4.98
C VAL A 45 -4.42 -6.28 -5.56
N GLU A 46 -3.85 -5.30 -6.24
CA GLU A 46 -2.49 -5.36 -6.76
C GLU A 46 -1.59 -4.49 -5.89
N ILE A 47 -0.73 -5.11 -5.08
CA ILE A 47 0.29 -4.40 -4.30
C ILE A 47 1.46 -4.06 -5.22
N LEU A 48 1.77 -2.77 -5.34
CA LEU A 48 2.76 -2.25 -6.28
C LEU A 48 4.19 -2.27 -5.70
N ALA A 49 4.32 -2.05 -4.39
CA ALA A 49 5.59 -2.03 -3.69
C ALA A 49 5.41 -2.17 -2.17
N ALA A 50 6.49 -2.48 -1.46
CA ALA A 50 6.59 -2.33 -0.01
C ALA A 50 7.61 -1.23 0.31
N LEU A 51 7.13 -0.06 0.74
CA LEU A 51 7.94 1.12 0.97
C LEU A 51 8.21 1.30 2.47
N HIS A 52 9.47 1.47 2.85
CA HIS A 52 9.81 1.81 4.23
C HIS A 52 9.58 3.31 4.47
N ALA A 53 8.65 3.67 5.34
CA ALA A 53 8.18 5.03 5.61
C ALA A 53 9.29 5.99 6.05
N SER A 54 10.32 5.48 6.74
CA SER A 54 11.47 6.29 7.18
C SER A 54 12.58 6.44 6.14
N ARG A 55 12.51 5.71 5.00
CA ARG A 55 13.49 5.88 3.93
C ARG A 55 13.05 7.03 3.04
N GLN A 56 13.97 7.94 2.76
CA GLN A 56 13.76 8.92 1.70
C GLN A 56 13.47 8.17 0.39
N SER A 57 12.51 8.68 -0.38
CA SER A 57 12.36 8.21 -1.77
C SER A 57 13.71 8.42 -2.45
N PRO A 58 14.18 7.47 -3.27
CA PRO A 58 15.36 7.72 -4.07
C PRO A 58 15.11 9.01 -4.85
N ASP A 59 15.96 10.01 -4.62
CA ASP A 59 15.99 11.20 -5.47
C ASP A 59 16.13 10.69 -6.90
N ARG A 60 15.28 11.22 -7.76
CA ARG A 60 15.21 10.83 -9.17
C ARG A 60 16.55 11.24 -9.79
N LEU A 61 17.49 10.30 -9.90
CA LEU A 61 18.73 10.43 -10.68
C LEU A 61 18.44 10.90 -12.10
#